data_AF-Q5I4E8-F1
#
_entry.id   AF-Q5I4E8-F1
#
_cell.length_a   1.000
_cell.length_b   1.000
_cell.length_c   1.000
_cell.angle_alpha   90.00
_cell.angle_beta   90.00
_cell.angle_gamma   90.00
#
_symmetry.space_group_name_H-M   'P 1'
#
loop_
_entity.id
_entity.type
_entity.pdbx_description
1 polymer ?
#
loop_
_entity_poly.entity_id
_entity_poly.type
_entity_poly.pdbx_seq_one_letter_code
_entity_poly.pdbx_strand_id
1 'polypeptide(L)'
;SPGKSPGTRPEDEADGKPPQREKWSSKIDFVLSVAGGFVGLGNVWRFPYLCYKNGGGAFLIPYFIFLFGSGLPVFFLEVIIGQYTSEGGITCWEKICPLFSGIGYASIVIVSLLNVYYIVILAWATYYLFHSFQKDLPWAHCNHSWNTPQCMEDTLRRNETHWVS
;
A
#
# COMPACT_ATOMS: atom_id res chain seq x y z
N SER A 1 1.33 -26.15 27.63
CA SER A 1 2.10 -26.16 26.38
C SER A 1 2.33 -24.75 25.89
N PRO A 2 3.54 -24.19 26.03
CA PRO A 2 3.88 -22.95 25.35
C PRO A 2 3.99 -23.23 23.84
N GLY A 3 3.36 -22.38 23.05
CA GLY A 3 3.17 -22.58 21.61
C GLY A 3 4.47 -22.56 20.83
N LYS A 4 4.52 -23.45 19.84
CA LYS A 4 5.56 -23.55 18.83
C LYS A 4 5.65 -22.23 18.06
N SER A 5 6.77 -21.51 18.17
CA SER A 5 7.02 -20.33 17.34
C SER A 5 7.30 -20.80 15.91
N PRO A 6 6.60 -20.30 14.88
CA PRO A 6 6.85 -20.70 13.50
C PRO A 6 8.22 -20.15 13.08
N GLY A 7 9.23 -21.01 13.05
CA GLY A 7 10.56 -20.65 12.54
C GLY A 7 11.74 -21.34 13.25
N THR A 8 11.57 -21.88 14.46
CA THR A 8 12.67 -22.62 15.10
C THR A 8 12.80 -24.02 14.51
N ARG A 9 13.98 -24.34 13.96
CA ARG A 9 14.30 -25.71 13.58
C ARG A 9 14.39 -26.53 14.88
N PRO A 10 13.79 -27.73 14.97
CA PRO A 10 13.72 -28.50 16.23
C PRO A 10 15.09 -28.77 16.86
N GLU A 11 16.12 -28.83 16.02
CA GLU A 11 17.52 -29.02 16.37
C GLU A 11 18.18 -27.80 17.05
N ASP A 12 17.67 -26.58 16.84
CA ASP A 12 18.20 -25.35 17.45
C ASP A 12 17.64 -25.10 18.87
N GLU A 13 16.41 -25.57 19.17
CA GLU A 13 15.84 -25.50 20.54
C GLU A 13 16.54 -26.46 21.51
N ALA A 14 17.03 -27.60 21.02
CA ALA A 14 17.73 -28.60 21.82
C ALA A 14 19.13 -28.14 22.30
N ASP A 15 19.73 -27.16 21.61
CA ASP A 15 21.10 -26.67 21.86
C ASP A 15 21.13 -25.31 22.59
N GLY A 16 19.97 -24.79 23.02
CA GLY A 16 19.87 -23.50 23.74
C GLY A 16 20.35 -22.30 22.92
N LYS A 17 20.47 -22.43 21.60
CA LYS A 17 20.89 -21.35 20.71
C LYS A 17 19.77 -20.32 20.57
N PRO A 18 20.09 -19.01 20.55
CA PRO A 18 19.09 -17.99 20.29
C PRO A 18 18.43 -18.25 18.93
N PRO A 19 17.11 -18.02 18.80
CA PRO A 19 16.38 -18.28 17.56
C PRO A 19 17.03 -17.53 16.40
N GLN A 20 17.44 -18.26 15.36
CA GLN A 20 18.10 -17.68 14.20
C GLN A 20 17.06 -17.00 13.30
N ARG A 21 17.31 -15.76 12.91
CA ARG A 21 16.41 -15.00 12.02
C ARG A 21 16.20 -15.74 10.70
N GLU A 22 14.94 -15.86 10.29
CA GLU A 22 14.59 -16.44 9.00
C GLU A 22 15.19 -15.63 7.84
N LYS A 23 15.71 -16.33 6.84
CA LYS A 23 16.27 -15.75 5.62
C LYS A 23 15.33 -15.99 4.45
N TRP A 24 15.32 -15.06 3.51
CA TRP A 24 14.58 -15.21 2.26
C TRP A 24 15.04 -16.46 1.49
N SER A 25 14.09 -17.22 0.95
CA SER A 25 14.34 -18.40 0.12
C SER A 25 15.02 -18.03 -1.20
N SER A 26 14.60 -16.92 -1.82
CA SER A 26 15.18 -16.40 -3.06
C SER A 26 15.36 -14.88 -3.03
N LYS A 27 16.35 -14.40 -3.81
CA LYS A 27 16.54 -12.96 -4.06
C LYS A 27 15.34 -12.36 -4.82
N ILE A 28 14.69 -13.15 -5.65
CA ILE A 28 13.52 -12.71 -6.42
C ILE A 28 12.34 -12.43 -5.48
N ASP A 29 12.12 -13.29 -4.48
CA ASP A 29 11.04 -13.09 -3.49
C ASP A 29 11.23 -11.79 -2.72
N PHE A 30 12.47 -11.46 -2.37
CA PHE A 30 12.81 -10.18 -1.74
C PHE A 30 12.49 -8.98 -2.66
N VAL A 31 12.94 -9.03 -3.92
CA VAL A 31 12.70 -7.93 -4.88
C VAL A 31 11.20 -7.76 -5.16
N LEU A 32 10.47 -8.86 -5.32
CA LEU A 32 9.02 -8.82 -5.53
C LEU A 32 8.28 -8.26 -4.31
N SER A 33 8.70 -8.63 -3.10
CA SER A 33 8.12 -8.08 -1.86
C SER A 33 8.33 -6.56 -1.76
N VAL A 34 9.54 -6.10 -2.08
CA VAL A 34 9.86 -4.66 -2.11
C VAL A 34 9.09 -3.93 -3.21
N ALA A 35 9.01 -4.49 -4.42
CA ALA A 35 8.24 -3.93 -5.52
C ALA A 35 6.74 -3.83 -5.18
N GLY A 36 6.17 -4.86 -4.52
CA GLY A 36 4.80 -4.84 -4.03
C GLY A 36 4.53 -3.76 -3.00
N GLY A 37 5.52 -3.42 -2.17
CA GLY A 37 5.44 -2.28 -1.24
C GLY A 37 5.37 -0.92 -1.94
N PHE A 38 6.04 -0.77 -3.09
CA PHE A 38 6.04 0.48 -3.86
C PHE A 38 4.81 0.64 -4.76
N VAL A 39 4.27 -0.46 -5.27
CA VAL A 39 3.10 -0.45 -6.14
C VAL A 39 1.83 -0.45 -5.28
N GLY A 40 1.31 0.74 -5.00
CA GLY A 40 0.08 0.92 -4.22
C GLY A 40 -1.06 1.56 -5.00
N LEU A 41 -2.27 1.51 -4.42
CA LEU A 41 -3.47 2.20 -4.92
C LEU A 41 -3.24 3.70 -5.15
N GLY A 42 -2.35 4.33 -4.38
CA GLY A 42 -1.94 5.71 -4.58
C GLY A 42 -1.35 5.98 -5.98
N ASN A 43 -0.61 5.03 -6.55
CA ASN A 43 -0.05 5.20 -7.90
C ASN A 43 -1.14 5.13 -8.99
N VAL A 44 -2.27 4.45 -8.71
CA VAL A 44 -3.36 4.25 -9.67
C VAL A 44 -4.21 5.51 -9.83
N TRP A 45 -4.55 6.22 -8.75
CA TRP A 45 -5.42 7.40 -8.82
C TRP A 45 -4.74 8.71 -8.42
N ARG A 46 -3.86 8.70 -7.40
CA ARG A 46 -3.35 9.93 -6.80
C ARG A 46 -2.26 10.53 -7.68
N PHE A 47 -1.38 9.67 -8.22
CA PHE A 47 -0.35 10.13 -9.15
C PHE A 47 -0.95 10.76 -10.41
N PRO A 48 -1.88 10.13 -11.16
CA PRO A 48 -2.51 10.77 -12.32
C PRO A 48 -3.26 12.05 -11.96
N TYR A 49 -3.97 12.07 -10.82
CA TYR A 49 -4.70 13.24 -10.35
C TYR A 49 -3.76 14.43 -10.08
N LEU A 50 -2.62 14.20 -9.41
CA LEU A 50 -1.62 15.26 -9.16
C LEU A 50 -0.95 15.71 -10.46
N CYS A 51 -0.57 14.79 -11.33
CA CYS A 51 0.01 15.13 -12.64
C CYS A 51 -0.96 16.04 -13.42
N TYR A 52 -2.23 15.66 -13.53
CA TYR A 52 -3.23 16.45 -14.25
C TYR A 52 -3.40 17.85 -13.67
N LYS A 53 -3.50 17.98 -12.34
CA LYS A 53 -3.69 19.28 -11.67
C LYS A 53 -2.46 20.20 -11.77
N ASN A 54 -1.25 19.64 -11.81
CA ASN A 54 0.01 20.38 -11.73
C ASN A 54 0.70 20.57 -13.09
N GLY A 55 -0.07 20.73 -14.17
CA GLY A 55 0.48 20.99 -15.51
C GLY A 55 0.81 19.74 -16.33
N GLY A 56 0.14 18.62 -16.03
CA GLY A 56 0.24 17.38 -16.79
C GLY A 56 1.65 16.80 -16.79
N GLY A 57 2.22 16.65 -17.98
CA GLY A 57 3.57 16.11 -18.17
C GLY A 57 4.69 16.97 -17.56
N ALA A 58 4.47 18.27 -17.37
CA ALA A 58 5.48 19.16 -16.78
C ALA A 58 5.78 18.80 -15.30
N PHE A 59 4.82 18.22 -14.59
CA PHE A 59 4.98 17.74 -13.22
C PHE A 59 6.01 16.60 -13.09
N LEU A 60 6.31 15.90 -14.18
CA LEU A 60 7.28 14.80 -14.18
C LEU A 60 8.72 15.30 -13.95
N ILE A 61 9.05 16.52 -14.38
CA ILE A 61 10.40 17.08 -14.23
C ILE A 61 10.78 17.22 -12.75
N PRO A 62 10.03 17.96 -11.90
CA PRO A 62 10.34 18.01 -10.47
C PRO A 62 10.17 16.64 -9.80
N TYR A 63 9.22 15.81 -10.24
CA TYR A 63 9.02 14.46 -9.70
C TYR A 63 10.30 13.62 -9.82
N PHE A 64 10.94 13.57 -10.99
CA PHE A 64 12.18 12.81 -11.17
C PHE A 64 13.36 13.42 -10.39
N ILE A 65 13.45 14.74 -10.29
CA ILE A 65 14.50 15.40 -9.50
C ILE A 65 14.40 14.98 -8.02
N PHE A 66 13.21 15.02 -7.44
CA PHE A 66 13.02 14.57 -6.06
C PHE A 66 13.17 13.05 -5.92
N LEU A 67 12.74 12.27 -6.91
CA LEU A 67 12.89 10.81 -6.90
C LEU A 67 14.36 10.40 -6.83
N PHE A 68 15.21 10.94 -7.70
CA PHE A 68 16.63 10.62 -7.70
C PHE A 68 17.42 11.36 -6.61
N GLY A 69 17.00 12.58 -6.26
CA GLY A 69 17.69 13.42 -5.27
C GLY A 69 17.45 13.02 -3.81
N SER A 70 16.22 12.61 -3.46
CA SER A 70 15.87 12.24 -2.08
C SER A 70 15.23 10.87 -1.96
N GLY A 71 14.35 10.49 -2.89
CA GLY A 71 13.64 9.19 -2.81
C GLY A 71 14.58 7.99 -2.83
N LEU A 72 15.44 7.90 -3.84
CA LEU A 72 16.35 6.79 -4.04
C LEU A 72 17.44 6.71 -2.95
N PRO A 73 18.09 7.81 -2.53
CA PRO A 73 19.04 7.78 -1.40
C PRO A 73 18.40 7.34 -0.08
N VAL A 74 17.19 7.82 0.24
CA VAL A 74 16.48 7.43 1.48
C VAL A 74 16.13 5.95 1.44
N PHE A 75 15.67 5.44 0.30
CA PHE A 75 15.40 4.02 0.13
C PHE A 75 16.64 3.15 0.33
N PHE A 76 17.78 3.52 -0.30
CA PHE A 76 19.02 2.78 -0.09
C PHE A 76 19.50 2.82 1.35
N LEU A 77 19.38 3.97 2.01
CA LEU A 77 19.71 4.12 3.43
C LEU A 77 18.86 3.16 4.29
N GLU A 78 17.55 3.09 4.06
CA GLU A 78 16.65 2.20 4.79
C GLU A 78 17.02 0.72 4.57
N VAL A 79 17.30 0.33 3.32
CA VAL A 79 17.68 -1.06 3.00
C VAL A 79 19.04 -1.41 3.64
N ILE A 80 20.05 -0.55 3.54
CA ILE A 80 21.38 -0.78 4.12
C ILE A 80 21.26 -0.93 5.63
N ILE A 81 20.53 -0.04 6.29
CA ILE A 81 20.32 -0.08 7.73
C ILE A 81 19.61 -1.39 8.13
N GLY A 82 18.53 -1.77 7.43
CA GLY A 82 17.78 -2.99 7.72
C GLY A 82 18.58 -4.28 7.49
N GLN A 83 19.49 -4.30 6.50
CA GLN A 83 20.39 -5.43 6.28
C GLN A 83 21.53 -5.46 7.32
N TYR A 84 22.10 -4.30 7.66
CA TYR A 84 23.21 -4.17 8.59
C TYR A 84 22.82 -4.53 10.03
N THR A 85 21.72 -3.97 10.54
CA THR A 85 21.27 -4.28 11.91
C THR A 85 20.59 -5.64 11.98
N SER A 86 19.98 -6.10 10.88
CA SER A 86 19.21 -7.35 10.82
C SER A 86 18.11 -7.45 11.88
N GLU A 87 17.58 -6.29 12.28
CA GLU A 87 16.68 -6.10 13.42
C GLU A 87 15.40 -5.36 12.99
N GLY A 88 14.38 -5.36 13.84
CA GLY A 88 13.11 -4.69 13.57
C GLY A 88 13.23 -3.16 13.54
N GLY A 89 12.19 -2.48 13.04
CA GLY A 89 12.20 -1.03 12.86
C GLY A 89 12.40 -0.21 14.14
N ILE A 90 12.02 -0.72 15.32
CA ILE A 90 12.30 -0.04 16.61
C ILE A 90 13.73 -0.35 17.09
N THR A 91 14.08 -1.64 17.18
CA THR A 91 15.34 -2.10 17.76
C THR A 91 16.54 -1.69 16.92
N CYS A 92 16.35 -1.47 15.62
CA CYS A 92 17.34 -0.90 14.72
C CYS A 92 17.77 0.52 15.16
N TRP A 93 16.81 1.42 15.43
CA TRP A 93 17.13 2.79 15.87
C TRP A 93 17.76 2.81 17.25
N GLU A 94 17.34 1.94 18.15
CA GLU A 94 17.92 1.80 19.50
C GLU A 94 19.41 1.41 19.46
N LYS A 95 19.80 0.49 18.56
CA LYS A 95 21.21 0.08 18.38
C LYS A 95 22.09 1.15 17.72
N ILE A 96 21.53 1.97 16.83
CA ILE A 96 22.28 3.04 16.16
C ILE A 96 22.43 4.24 17.10
N CYS A 97 21.32 4.74 17.63
CA CYS A 97 21.31 5.83 18.58
C CYS A 97 20.00 5.81 19.40
N PRO A 98 20.06 5.56 20.71
CA PRO A 98 18.87 5.44 21.55
C PRO A 98 18.00 6.71 21.57
N LEU A 99 18.59 7.89 21.31
CA LEU A 99 17.85 9.15 21.18
C LEU A 99 16.86 9.14 20.00
N PHE A 100 17.16 8.40 18.92
CA PHE A 100 16.30 8.28 17.75
C PHE A 100 15.30 7.12 17.82
N SER A 101 15.19 6.44 18.97
CA SER A 101 14.21 5.36 19.18
C SER A 101 12.76 5.83 18.89
N GLY A 102 12.45 7.11 19.13
CA GLY A 102 11.15 7.71 18.80
C GLY A 102 10.76 7.60 17.32
N ILE A 103 11.73 7.54 16.39
CA ILE A 103 11.46 7.38 14.95
C ILE A 103 10.82 6.03 14.66
N GLY A 104 11.30 4.96 15.32
CA GLY A 104 10.75 3.61 15.17
C GLY A 104 9.30 3.53 15.65
N TYR A 105 9.01 4.10 16.82
CA TYR A 105 7.64 4.15 17.35
C TYR A 105 6.71 5.00 16.48
N ALA A 106 7.16 6.18 16.03
CA ALA A 106 6.38 7.03 15.14
C ALA A 106 6.05 6.32 13.82
N SER A 107 7.02 5.60 13.24
CA SER A 107 6.82 4.82 12.02
C SER A 107 5.73 3.76 12.19
N ILE A 108 5.75 3.00 13.28
CA ILE A 108 4.72 1.97 13.56
C ILE A 108 3.34 2.58 13.70
N VAL A 109 3.20 3.71 14.40
CA VAL A 109 1.92 4.41 14.53
C VAL A 109 1.40 4.87 13.17
N ILE A 110 2.27 5.48 12.35
CA ILE A 110 1.90 5.93 11.00
C ILE A 110 1.47 4.74 10.13
N VAL A 111 2.24 3.66 10.11
CA VAL A 111 1.94 2.45 9.34
C VAL A 111 0.65 1.80 9.83
N SER A 112 0.39 1.78 11.13
CA SER A 112 -0.87 1.26 11.70
C SER A 112 -2.08 2.07 11.23
N LEU A 113 -2.02 3.40 11.31
CA LEU A 113 -3.09 4.28 10.85
C LEU A 113 -3.34 4.14 9.34
N LEU A 114 -2.28 4.03 8.54
CA LEU A 114 -2.39 3.78 7.11
C LEU A 114 -3.08 2.45 6.84
N ASN A 115 -2.68 1.36 7.51
CA ASN A 115 -3.28 0.05 7.33
C ASN A 115 -4.80 0.05 7.59
N VAL A 116 -5.26 0.73 8.63
CA VAL A 116 -6.70 0.81 8.95
C VAL A 116 -7.48 1.41 7.78
N TYR A 117 -7.03 2.53 7.23
CA TYR A 117 -7.68 3.18 6.08
C TYR A 117 -7.57 2.32 4.80
N TYR A 118 -6.42 1.71 4.54
CA TYR A 118 -6.21 0.88 3.35
C TYR A 118 -7.09 -0.38 3.35
N ILE A 119 -7.29 -1.03 4.49
CA ILE A 119 -8.16 -2.21 4.61
C ILE A 119 -9.61 -1.86 4.25
N VAL A 120 -10.11 -0.69 4.67
CA VAL A 120 -11.46 -0.23 4.31
C VAL A 120 -11.62 -0.08 2.80
N ILE A 121 -10.62 0.51 2.13
CA ILE A 121 -10.64 0.64 0.66
C ILE A 121 -10.60 -0.73 -0.02
N LEU A 122 -9.74 -1.64 0.45
CA LEU A 122 -9.68 -2.99 -0.10
C LEU A 122 -10.99 -3.75 0.10
N ALA A 123 -11.68 -3.53 1.23
CA ALA A 123 -13.01 -4.09 1.48
C ALA A 123 -14.04 -3.55 0.47
N TRP A 124 -14.05 -2.24 0.20
CA TRP A 124 -14.90 -1.67 -0.85
C TRP A 124 -14.56 -2.22 -2.23
N ALA A 125 -13.27 -2.26 -2.61
CA ALA A 125 -12.85 -2.80 -3.90
C ALA A 125 -13.27 -4.27 -4.08
N THR A 126 -13.13 -5.08 -3.03
CA THR A 126 -13.57 -6.48 -3.02
C THR A 126 -15.09 -6.60 -3.11
N TYR A 127 -15.83 -5.73 -2.42
CA TYR A 127 -17.29 -5.66 -2.52
C TYR A 127 -17.73 -5.37 -3.97
N TYR A 128 -17.18 -4.33 -4.60
CA TYR A 128 -17.46 -4.00 -5.99
C TYR A 128 -17.01 -5.09 -6.97
N LEU A 129 -15.89 -5.77 -6.69
CA LEU A 129 -15.41 -6.91 -7.48
C LEU A 129 -16.43 -8.04 -7.50
N PHE A 130 -16.98 -8.45 -6.35
CA PHE A 130 -17.99 -9.50 -6.31
C PHE A 130 -19.31 -9.09 -7.00
N HIS A 131 -19.71 -7.83 -6.86
CA HIS A 131 -20.88 -7.30 -7.57
C HIS A 131 -20.67 -7.18 -9.10
N SER A 132 -19.42 -7.17 -9.58
CA SER A 132 -19.11 -7.10 -11.01
C SER A 132 -19.33 -8.42 -11.78
N PHE A 133 -19.50 -9.54 -11.07
CA PHE A 133 -19.77 -10.84 -11.72
C PHE A 133 -21.24 -11.02 -12.14
N GLN A 134 -22.09 -10.03 -11.89
CA GLN A 134 -23.48 -10.02 -12.33
C GLN A 134 -23.58 -9.55 -13.79
N LYS A 135 -24.56 -10.10 -14.55
CA LYS A 135 -24.75 -9.73 -15.97
C LYS A 135 -25.06 -8.24 -16.15
N ASP A 136 -25.96 -7.73 -15.32
CA ASP A 136 -26.28 -6.32 -15.26
C ASP A 136 -25.61 -5.74 -14.02
N LEU A 137 -24.79 -4.70 -14.22
CA LEU A 137 -24.04 -4.08 -13.13
C LEU A 137 -24.99 -3.23 -12.29
N PRO A 138 -24.95 -3.32 -10.95
CA PRO A 138 -25.93 -2.63 -10.10
C PRO A 138 -25.84 -1.10 -10.17
N TRP A 139 -24.70 -0.55 -10.57
CA TRP A 139 -24.52 0.90 -10.78
C TRP A 139 -24.79 1.36 -12.23
N ALA A 140 -25.25 0.47 -13.12
CA ALA A 140 -25.62 0.84 -14.49
C ALA A 140 -27.03 1.45 -14.57
N HIS A 141 -27.93 1.10 -13.65
CA HIS A 141 -29.34 1.49 -13.69
C HIS A 141 -29.81 2.19 -12.42
N CYS A 142 -30.71 3.14 -12.62
CA CYS A 142 -31.32 3.93 -11.55
C CYS A 142 -32.51 3.22 -10.87
N ASN A 143 -32.87 2.00 -11.29
CA ASN A 143 -33.99 1.24 -10.74
C ASN A 143 -33.62 0.41 -9.49
N HIS A 144 -33.11 1.05 -8.44
CA HIS A 144 -32.78 0.40 -7.18
C HIS A 144 -33.35 1.15 -5.97
N SER A 145 -33.56 0.43 -4.86
CA SER A 145 -34.12 0.97 -3.61
C SER A 145 -33.24 2.02 -2.93
N TRP A 146 -31.96 2.06 -3.25
CA TRP A 146 -30.99 3.02 -2.69
C TRP A 146 -30.84 4.29 -3.56
N ASN A 147 -31.54 4.37 -4.70
CA ASN A 147 -31.46 5.51 -5.59
C ASN A 147 -32.42 6.63 -5.19
N THR A 148 -31.98 7.87 -5.36
CA THR A 148 -32.79 9.06 -5.14
C THR A 148 -33.55 9.45 -6.41
N PRO A 149 -34.59 10.31 -6.32
CA PRO A 149 -35.32 10.81 -7.50
C PRO A 149 -34.45 11.58 -8.50
N GLN A 150 -33.21 11.93 -8.13
CA GLN A 150 -32.24 12.64 -8.96
C GLN A 150 -31.36 11.70 -9.79
N CYS A 151 -31.50 10.38 -9.62
CA CYS A 151 -30.75 9.41 -10.41
C CYS A 151 -31.20 9.46 -11.87
N MET A 152 -30.29 9.79 -12.78
CA MET A 152 -30.53 9.81 -14.22
C MET A 152 -29.65 8.82 -14.94
N GLU A 153 -30.26 8.00 -15.80
CA GLU A 153 -29.55 7.07 -16.68
C GLU A 153 -29.01 7.80 -17.93
N ASP A 154 -27.87 7.34 -18.45
CA ASP A 154 -27.24 7.98 -19.61
C ASP A 154 -28.10 7.91 -20.90
N THR A 155 -28.97 6.91 -21.01
CA THR A 155 -29.97 6.81 -22.09
C THR A 155 -30.99 7.95 -22.06
N LEU A 156 -31.44 8.35 -20.87
CA LEU A 156 -32.35 9.48 -20.67
C LEU A 156 -31.62 10.82 -20.88
N ARG A 157 -30.37 10.94 -20.41
CA ARG A 157 -29.54 12.14 -20.62
C ARG A 157 -29.35 12.47 -22.10
N ARG A 158 -29.14 11.45 -22.95
CA ARG A 158 -28.97 11.66 -24.40
C ARG A 158 -30.24 12.19 -25.08
N ASN A 159 -31.42 11.75 -24.65
CA ASN A 159 -32.68 12.27 -25.18
C ASN A 159 -32.90 13.73 -24.76
N GLU A 160 -32.64 14.09 -23.50
CA GLU A 160 -32.76 15.49 -23.02
C GLU A 160 -31.83 16.45 -23.79
N THR A 161 -30.58 16.07 -24.08
CA THR A 161 -29.68 16.91 -24.90
C THR A 161 -30.17 17.10 -26.34
N HIS A 162 -30.94 16.15 -26.89
CA HIS A 162 -31.56 16.29 -28.20
C HIS A 162 -32.76 17.24 -28.20
N TRP A 163 -33.42 17.48 -27.06
CA TRP A 163 -34.54 18.41 -26.93
C TRP A 163 -34.11 19.85 -26.62
N VAL A 164 -32.86 20.05 -26.14
CA VAL A 164 -32.29 21.36 -25.79
C VAL A 164 -31.42 21.95 -26.92
N SER A 165 -31.29 21.25 -28.06
CA SER A 165 -30.60 21.73 -29.26
C SER A 165 -31.56 22.28 -30.31
#